data_AF-A0A387HPL1-F1
#
_entry.id   AF-A0A387HPL1-F1
#
_cell.length_a   1.000
_cell.length_b   1.000
_cell.length_c   1.000
_cell.angle_alpha   90.00
_cell.angle_beta   90.00
_cell.angle_gamma   90.00
#
_symmetry.space_group_name_H-M   'P 1'
#
loop_
_entity.id
_entity.type
_entity.pdbx_description
1 polymer ?
#
loop_
_entity_poly.entity_id
_entity_poly.type
_entity_poly.pdbx_seq_one_letter_code
_entity_poly.pdbx_strand_id
1 'polypeptide(L)'
;MDASVDRIAQPWGSRTAYGRHGTWPVRVDTHLADGVRPEDVQRWVQAASILHSDGDAMDIAVKDGHMVGVRGRTSDRVNRGRLGPKDLFGWQANASPDSSPRWSAGRAAWSHATGTPPWT
;
A
#
# COMPACT_ATOMS: atom_id res chain seq x y z
N MET A 1 -20.32 -7.74 -10.48
CA MET A 1 -19.11 -7.25 -9.79
C MET A 1 -19.57 -6.85 -8.42
N ASP A 2 -19.30 -7.72 -7.44
CA ASP A 2 -19.84 -7.58 -6.09
C ASP A 2 -19.39 -6.24 -5.51
N ALA A 3 -20.31 -5.55 -4.83
CA ALA A 3 -20.03 -4.32 -4.12
C ALA A 3 -18.74 -4.51 -3.31
N SER A 4 -17.80 -3.56 -3.44
CA SER A 4 -16.49 -3.68 -2.79
C SER A 4 -16.72 -4.04 -1.33
N VAL A 5 -16.25 -5.23 -0.90
CA VAL A 5 -16.35 -5.67 0.49
C VAL A 5 -15.81 -4.56 1.36
N ASP A 6 -16.61 -4.04 2.29
CA ASP A 6 -16.17 -3.02 3.24
C ASP A 6 -14.97 -3.57 4.02
N ARG A 7 -13.76 -3.11 3.68
CA ARG A 7 -12.52 -3.63 4.28
C ARG A 7 -12.23 -3.03 5.65
N ILE A 8 -13.08 -2.13 6.15
CA ILE A 8 -13.05 -1.67 7.53
C ILE A 8 -13.97 -2.54 8.38
N ALA A 9 -15.23 -2.73 7.97
CA ALA A 9 -16.19 -3.54 8.72
C ALA A 9 -15.95 -5.06 8.56
N GLN A 10 -15.43 -5.48 7.40
CA GLN A 10 -15.14 -6.87 7.03
C GLN A 10 -13.70 -7.00 6.51
N PRO A 11 -12.68 -6.76 7.35
CA PRO A 11 -11.28 -6.71 6.92
C PRO A 11 -10.80 -8.01 6.26
N TRP A 12 -11.36 -9.14 6.69
CA TRP A 12 -11.04 -10.46 6.17
C TRP A 12 -11.91 -10.91 4.99
N GLY A 13 -12.99 -10.19 4.67
CA GLY A 13 -14.01 -10.60 3.71
C GLY A 13 -14.61 -11.97 4.00
N SER A 14 -15.14 -12.63 2.97
CA SER A 14 -15.76 -13.96 3.09
C SER A 14 -14.76 -15.02 3.56
N ARG A 15 -15.20 -15.90 4.47
CA ARG A 15 -14.40 -17.04 4.94
C ARG A 15 -13.98 -17.91 3.76
N THR A 16 -12.67 -18.14 3.63
CA THR A 16 -12.09 -19.00 2.60
C THR A 16 -11.33 -20.14 3.27
N ALA A 17 -12.05 -21.19 3.69
CA ALA A 17 -11.43 -22.35 4.32
C ALA A 17 -10.57 -23.13 3.31
N TYR A 18 -9.49 -23.75 3.79
CA TYR A 18 -8.66 -24.64 3.01
C TYR A 18 -8.35 -25.90 3.84
N GLY A 19 -8.19 -27.03 3.17
CA GLY A 19 -7.98 -28.32 3.84
C GLY A 19 -6.63 -28.40 4.55
N ARG A 20 -6.48 -29.37 5.46
CA ARG A 20 -5.18 -29.73 6.03
C ARG A 20 -4.23 -30.10 4.89
N HIS A 21 -3.02 -29.51 4.88
CA HIS A 21 -2.03 -29.59 3.79
C HIS A 21 -2.47 -28.93 2.47
N GLY A 22 -3.61 -28.26 2.45
CA GLY A 22 -4.03 -27.44 1.32
C GLY A 22 -3.16 -26.20 1.19
N THR A 23 -3.02 -25.72 -0.05
CA THR A 23 -2.37 -24.43 -0.29
C THR A 23 -3.31 -23.31 0.15
N TRP A 24 -2.79 -22.33 0.86
CA TRP A 24 -3.56 -21.14 1.21
C TRP A 24 -4.04 -20.44 -0.08
N PRO A 25 -5.35 -20.21 -0.28
CA PRO A 25 -5.85 -19.67 -1.55
C PRO A 25 -5.32 -18.26 -1.80
N VAL A 26 -5.01 -17.93 -3.06
CA VAL A 26 -4.65 -16.56 -3.45
C VAL A 26 -5.89 -15.67 -3.36
N ARG A 27 -5.71 -14.42 -2.92
CA ARG A 27 -6.73 -13.38 -3.01
C ARG A 27 -6.03 -12.06 -3.27
N VAL A 28 -6.34 -11.37 -4.36
CA VAL A 28 -5.74 -10.07 -4.68
C VAL A 28 -6.64 -8.98 -4.13
N ASP A 29 -6.30 -8.46 -2.96
CA ASP A 29 -6.98 -7.30 -2.40
C ASP A 29 -6.52 -6.06 -3.17
N THR A 30 -7.46 -5.22 -3.57
CA THR A 30 -7.22 -4.00 -4.34
C THR A 30 -8.08 -2.88 -3.78
N HIS A 31 -7.50 -1.70 -3.63
CA HIS A 31 -8.23 -0.48 -3.31
C HIS A 31 -7.72 0.65 -4.20
N LEU A 32 -8.60 1.27 -4.97
CA LEU A 32 -8.30 2.41 -5.84
C LEU A 32 -9.03 3.64 -5.32
N ALA A 33 -8.51 4.83 -5.65
CA ALA A 33 -9.20 6.08 -5.42
C ALA A 33 -10.59 6.08 -6.10
N ASP A 34 -11.54 6.82 -5.54
CA ASP A 34 -12.86 6.95 -6.13
C ASP A 34 -12.78 7.46 -7.57
N GLY A 35 -13.51 6.81 -8.47
CA GLY A 35 -13.50 7.12 -9.90
C GLY A 35 -12.28 6.64 -10.68
N VAL A 36 -11.28 6.04 -10.04
CA VAL A 36 -10.13 5.42 -10.71
C VAL A 36 -10.42 3.95 -10.98
N ARG A 37 -10.38 3.56 -12.25
CA ARG A 37 -10.50 2.17 -12.68
C ARG A 37 -9.11 1.55 -12.86
N PRO A 38 -8.96 0.22 -12.76
CA PRO A 38 -7.66 -0.44 -12.96
C PRO A 38 -6.95 -0.08 -14.28
N GLU A 39 -7.71 0.16 -15.35
CA GLU A 39 -7.22 0.57 -16.66
C GLU A 39 -6.73 2.03 -16.72
N ASP A 40 -7.13 2.87 -15.76
CA ASP A 40 -6.64 4.25 -15.66
C ASP A 40 -5.24 4.32 -15.01
N VAL A 41 -4.77 3.21 -14.41
CA VAL A 41 -3.47 3.14 -13.74
C VAL A 41 -2.37 3.07 -14.80
N GLN A 42 -1.52 4.10 -14.81
CA GLN A 42 -0.40 4.19 -15.76
C GLN A 42 0.75 3.25 -15.38
N ARG A 43 0.98 3.07 -14.07
CA ARG A 43 2.06 2.20 -13.58
C ARG A 43 1.70 1.53 -12.27
N TRP A 44 2.02 0.25 -12.16
CA TRP A 44 2.07 -0.49 -10.91
C TRP A 44 3.51 -0.55 -10.42
N VAL A 45 3.79 0.04 -9.25
CA VAL A 45 5.12 0.07 -8.65
C VAL A 45 5.17 -0.96 -7.53
N GLN A 46 6.03 -1.97 -7.67
CA GLN A 46 6.23 -2.96 -6.62
C GLN A 46 6.79 -2.30 -5.36
N ALA A 47 6.16 -2.59 -4.23
CA ALA A 47 6.51 -2.04 -2.93
C ALA A 47 6.23 -3.06 -1.80
N ALA A 48 6.55 -2.67 -0.58
CA ALA A 48 6.13 -3.37 0.62
C ALA A 48 5.58 -2.38 1.64
N SER A 49 4.47 -2.73 2.29
CA SER A 49 4.01 -2.00 3.47
C SER A 49 4.95 -2.30 4.63
N ILE A 50 5.40 -1.27 5.35
CA ILE A 50 6.24 -1.39 6.56
C ILE A 50 5.43 -1.31 7.84
N LEU A 51 4.10 -1.35 7.73
CA LEU A 51 3.21 -1.15 8.87
C LEU A 51 3.10 -2.41 9.75
N HIS A 52 3.63 -3.56 9.31
CA HIS A 52 3.73 -4.82 10.04
C HIS A 52 5.19 -5.25 10.15
N SER A 53 5.53 -6.04 11.17
CA SER A 53 6.91 -6.50 11.42
C SER A 53 7.52 -7.32 10.27
N ASP A 54 6.71 -8.06 9.51
CA ASP A 54 7.18 -8.86 8.36
C ASP A 54 6.99 -8.14 7.01
N GLY A 55 6.29 -7.00 7.03
CA GLY A 55 5.80 -6.28 5.86
C GLY A 55 4.77 -7.02 5.01
N ASP A 56 4.18 -6.32 4.04
CA ASP A 56 3.24 -6.89 3.07
C ASP A 56 3.65 -6.55 1.64
N ALA A 57 3.87 -7.57 0.81
CA ALA A 57 4.16 -7.36 -0.60
C ALA A 57 2.92 -6.82 -1.34
N MET A 58 3.10 -5.71 -2.04
CA MET A 58 2.03 -4.99 -2.73
C MET A 58 2.55 -4.27 -3.98
N ASP A 59 1.65 -3.85 -4.85
CA ASP A 59 1.92 -2.85 -5.87
C ASP A 59 1.16 -1.56 -5.54
N ILE A 60 1.80 -0.42 -5.75
CA ILE A 60 1.20 0.91 -5.66
C ILE A 60 0.73 1.30 -7.07
N ALA A 61 -0.53 1.69 -7.20
CA ALA A 61 -1.08 2.26 -8.41
C ALA A 61 -0.64 3.72 -8.55
N VAL A 62 -0.05 4.07 -9.68
CA VAL A 62 0.37 5.43 -9.99
C VAL A 62 -0.35 5.93 -11.24
N LYS A 63 -0.92 7.14 -11.15
CA LYS A 63 -1.53 7.88 -12.26
C LYS A 63 -1.16 9.36 -12.09
N ASP A 64 -0.68 9.97 -13.17
CA ASP A 64 -0.29 11.38 -13.25
C ASP A 64 0.72 11.80 -12.16
N GLY A 65 1.62 10.87 -11.79
CA GLY A 65 2.64 11.08 -10.76
C GLY A 65 2.14 10.91 -9.32
N HIS A 66 0.86 10.61 -9.11
CA HIS A 66 0.27 10.43 -7.79
C HIS A 66 -0.06 8.97 -7.49
N MET A 67 0.01 8.62 -6.21
CA MET A 67 -0.54 7.34 -5.72
C MET A 67 -2.06 7.40 -5.78
N VAL A 68 -2.67 6.44 -6.48
CA VAL A 68 -4.13 6.37 -6.68
C VAL A 68 -4.73 5.05 -6.21
N GLY A 69 -3.97 4.28 -5.44
CA GLY A 69 -4.42 2.99 -4.93
C GLY A 69 -3.30 1.98 -4.78
N VAL A 70 -3.71 0.76 -4.44
CA VAL A 70 -2.82 -0.36 -4.14
C VAL A 70 -3.47 -1.68 -4.54
N ARG A 71 -2.66 -2.71 -4.77
CA ARG A 71 -3.10 -4.11 -4.85
C ARG A 71 -2.09 -5.06 -4.21
N GLY A 72 -2.54 -6.19 -3.69
CA GLY A 72 -1.63 -7.22 -3.20
C GLY A 72 -1.00 -8.05 -4.33
N ARG A 73 0.05 -8.80 -4.01
CA ARG A 73 0.79 -9.63 -4.97
C ARG A 73 0.56 -11.13 -4.76
N THR A 74 0.12 -11.81 -5.81
CA THR A 74 -0.20 -13.26 -5.78
C THR A 74 1.02 -14.15 -5.54
N SER A 75 2.20 -13.71 -5.96
CA SER A 75 3.46 -14.44 -5.86
C SER A 75 4.08 -14.40 -4.47
N ASP A 76 3.58 -13.54 -3.57
CA ASP A 76 4.15 -13.39 -2.24
C ASP A 76 3.75 -14.55 -1.32
N ARG A 77 4.72 -15.06 -0.56
CA ARG A 77 4.50 -16.21 0.32
C ARG A 77 3.81 -15.84 1.64
N VAL A 78 3.99 -14.60 2.10
CA VAL A 78 3.58 -14.12 3.43
C VAL A 78 2.12 -13.73 3.41
N ASN A 79 1.68 -12.98 2.40
CA ASN A 79 0.31 -12.45 2.36
C ASN A 79 -0.55 -13.00 1.20
N ARG A 80 0.07 -13.63 0.19
CA ARG A 80 -0.60 -14.21 -1.00
C ARG A 80 -1.60 -13.25 -1.67
N GLY A 81 -1.27 -11.97 -1.65
CA GLY A 81 -2.04 -10.88 -2.24
C GLY A 81 -3.09 -10.24 -1.33
N ARG A 82 -3.20 -10.69 -0.08
CA ARG A 82 -4.10 -10.09 0.90
C ARG A 82 -3.45 -8.86 1.51
N LEU A 83 -4.27 -7.84 1.76
CA LEU A 83 -3.84 -6.60 2.39
C LEU A 83 -4.78 -6.30 3.55
N GLY A 84 -4.21 -5.90 4.69
CA GLY A 84 -4.98 -5.43 5.83
C GLY A 84 -5.50 -4.00 5.60
N PRO A 85 -6.40 -3.51 6.46
CA PRO A 85 -6.94 -2.15 6.34
C PRO A 85 -5.86 -1.07 6.22
N LYS A 86 -4.80 -1.16 7.01
CA LYS A 86 -3.72 -0.16 6.96
C LYS A 86 -2.90 -0.20 5.68
N ASP A 87 -2.80 -1.35 5.02
CA ASP A 87 -2.08 -1.47 3.75
C ASP A 87 -2.99 -1.03 2.59
N LEU A 88 -4.31 -1.26 2.69
CA LEU A 88 -5.30 -0.83 1.71
C LEU A 88 -5.56 0.68 1.70
N PHE A 89 -5.55 1.30 2.88
CA PHE A 89 -5.98 2.70 3.04
C PHE A 89 -4.84 3.66 3.42
N GLY A 90 -3.71 3.16 3.94
CA GLY A 90 -2.63 4.01 4.47
C GLY A 90 -2.01 4.95 3.44
N TRP A 91 -2.01 4.59 2.15
CA TRP A 91 -1.49 5.43 1.07
C TRP A 91 -2.22 6.76 0.92
N GLN A 92 -3.48 6.85 1.36
CA GLN A 92 -4.30 8.07 1.25
C GLN A 92 -3.72 9.22 2.08
N ALA A 93 -3.10 8.92 3.22
CA ALA A 93 -2.48 9.92 4.07
C ALA A 93 -1.34 10.69 3.37
N ASN A 94 -0.70 10.09 2.36
CA ASN A 94 0.36 10.73 1.60
C ASN A 94 -0.13 11.91 0.73
N ALA A 95 -1.43 11.96 0.45
CA ALA A 95 -2.06 13.08 -0.27
C ALA A 95 -2.77 14.05 0.68
N SER A 96 -2.64 13.89 2.00
CA SER A 96 -3.28 14.76 2.97
C SER A 96 -2.73 16.19 2.86
N PRO A 97 -3.59 17.23 2.83
CA PRO A 97 -3.14 18.62 2.85
C PRO A 97 -2.44 19.00 4.17
N ASP A 98 -2.69 18.25 5.24
CA ASP A 98 -2.07 18.43 6.55
C ASP A 98 -0.70 17.76 6.66
N SER A 99 -0.27 17.02 5.62
CA SER A 99 1.10 16.53 5.55
C SER A 99 2.05 17.72 5.55
N SER A 100 3.02 17.75 6.48
CA SER A 100 3.88 18.93 6.62
C SER A 100 5.00 18.87 5.59
N PRO A 101 5.02 19.71 4.53
CA PRO A 101 6.18 19.84 3.66
C PRO A 101 7.31 20.63 4.34
N ARG A 102 7.03 21.19 5.53
CA ARG A 102 7.88 22.16 6.21
C ARG A 102 8.31 21.66 7.57
N TRP A 103 9.62 21.74 7.81
CA TRP A 103 10.22 21.48 9.12
C TRP A 103 9.87 22.60 10.10
N SER A 104 9.54 22.24 11.34
CA SER A 104 9.13 23.18 12.39
C SER A 104 10.28 23.67 13.29
N ALA A 105 11.52 23.19 13.14
CA ALA A 105 12.64 23.84 13.81
C ALA A 105 13.17 25.01 12.97
N GLY A 106 13.32 26.17 13.60
CA GLY A 106 13.66 27.43 12.94
C GLY A 106 14.75 27.31 11.89
N ARG A 107 14.42 27.69 10.65
CA ARG A 107 15.33 27.99 9.52
C ARG A 107 16.58 27.09 9.38
N ALA A 108 16.50 25.79 9.65
CA ALA A 108 17.48 24.85 9.12
C ALA A 108 16.97 24.40 7.75
N ALA A 109 17.46 25.06 6.70
CA ALA A 109 17.22 24.62 5.34
C ALA A 109 17.83 23.22 5.13
N TRP A 110 17.20 22.42 4.25
CA TRP A 110 17.63 21.09 3.83
C TRP A 110 19.08 21.00 3.29
N SER A 111 19.79 22.12 3.18
CA SER A 111 21.19 22.21 2.72
C SER A 111 22.21 21.56 3.65
N HIS A 112 21.89 21.33 4.93
CA HIS A 112 22.84 20.75 5.91
C HIS A 112 22.74 19.22 6.09
N ALA A 113 21.72 18.57 5.51
CA ALA A 113 21.47 17.13 5.73
C ALA A 113 22.15 16.21 4.70
N THR A 114 22.83 16.76 3.69
CA THR A 114 23.46 16.02 2.58
C THR A 114 24.99 15.94 2.69
N GLY A 115 25.53 16.07 3.91
CA GLY A 115 26.95 15.78 4.16
C GLY A 115 27.29 14.35 3.73
N THR A 116 28.31 14.22 2.89
CA THR A 116 28.85 12.93 2.42
C THR A 116 29.05 11.96 3.59
N PRO A 117 28.53 10.71 3.53
CA PRO A 117 28.69 9.76 4.63
C PRO A 117 30.19 9.41 4.86
N PRO A 118 30.63 9.25 6.13
CA PRO A 118 32.04 9.19 6.51
C PRO A 118 32.70 7.82 6.29
N TRP A 119 32.18 6.97 5.41
CA TRP A 119 32.79 5.68 5.11
C TRP A 119 33.57 5.77 3.79
N THR A 120 34.87 6.07 3.93
CA THR A 120 35.94 5.72 2.99
C THR A 120 36.96 4.86 3.73
#